data_AF-A0A542SPM8-F1
#
_entry.id   AF-A0A542SPM8-F1
#
_cell.length_a   1.000
_cell.length_b   1.000
_cell.length_c   1.000
_cell.angle_alpha   90.00
_cell.angle_beta   90.00
_cell.angle_gamma   90.00
#
_symmetry.space_group_name_H-M   'P 1'
#
loop_
_entity.id
_entity.type
_entity.pdbx_description
1 polymer ?
#
loop_
_entity_poly.entity_id
_entity_poly.type
_entity_poly.pdbx_seq_one_letter_code
_entity_poly.pdbx_strand_id
1 'polypeptide(L)' 'MRYECARCSGRTVTTMPLTLPDGRDMTFVTCHVCESNVWVDADGARWTKDQLFAAARK' A
#
# COMPACT_ATOMS: atom_id res chain seq x y z
N MET A 1 -8.47 -12.41 5.79
CA MET A 1 -7.50 -12.22 4.69
C MET A 1 -6.12 -12.06 5.34
N ARG A 2 -5.18 -13.01 5.13
CA ARG A 2 -3.80 -12.84 5.59
C ARG A 2 -3.06 -12.04 4.52
N TYR A 3 -2.56 -10.86 4.86
CA TYR A 3 -1.70 -10.11 3.95
C TYR A 3 -0.30 -10.74 4.00
N GLU A 4 0.19 -11.21 2.86
CA GLU A 4 1.57 -11.66 2.69
C GLU A 4 2.32 -10.61 1.87
N CYS A 5 3.57 -10.32 2.24
CA CYS A 5 4.40 -9.40 1.48
C CYS A 5 4.66 -9.98 0.10
N ALA A 6 4.26 -9.27 -0.95
CA ALA A 6 4.47 -9.72 -2.33
C ALA A 6 5.95 -9.80 -2.75
N ARG A 7 6.87 -9.20 -1.99
CA ARG A 7 8.30 -9.18 -2.30
C ARG A 7 9.06 -10.35 -1.68
N CYS A 8 8.80 -10.67 -0.40
CA CYS A 8 9.54 -11.69 0.34
C CYS A 8 8.66 -12.84 0.88
N SER A 9 7.35 -12.81 0.61
CA SER A 9 6.35 -13.71 1.19
C SER A 9 6.27 -13.68 2.73
N GLY A 10 6.86 -12.65 3.36
CA GLY A 10 6.80 -12.45 4.80
C GLY A 10 5.38 -12.21 5.28
N ARG A 11 5.02 -12.84 6.41
CA ARG A 11 3.69 -12.75 7.03
C ARG A 11 3.58 -11.65 8.08
N THR A 12 4.72 -11.09 8.50
CA THR A 12 4.77 -9.98 9.44
C THR A 12 4.59 -8.68 8.67
N VAL A 13 3.34 -8.29 8.48
CA VAL A 13 2.95 -7.05 7.79
C VAL A 13 2.02 -6.23 8.65
N THR A 14 2.13 -4.91 8.53
CA THR A 14 1.17 -3.95 9.09
C THR A 14 0.41 -3.30 7.94
N THR A 15 -0.91 -3.19 8.12
CA THR A 15 -1.81 -2.55 7.16
C THR A 15 -2.48 -1.35 7.83
N MET A 16 -2.52 -0.22 7.14
CA MET A 16 -3.15 0.99 7.62
C MET A 16 -4.06 1.58 6.52
N PRO A 17 -5.39 1.56 6.70
CA PRO A 17 -6.30 2.21 5.76
C PRO A 17 -6.18 3.73 5.89
N LEU A 18 -6.20 4.42 4.75
CA LEU A 18 -6.02 5.87 4.62
C LEU A 18 -6.91 6.38 3.50
N THR A 19 -7.62 7.47 3.74
CA THR A 19 -8.24 8.27 2.68
C THR A 19 -7.29 9.39 2.30
N LEU A 20 -6.89 9.44 1.04
CA LEU A 20 -6.00 10.49 0.53
C LEU A 20 -6.75 11.83 0.41
N PRO A 21 -6.03 12.96 0.33
CA PRO A 21 -6.65 14.28 0.16
C PRO A 21 -7.51 14.43 -1.11
N ASP A 22 -7.24 13.62 -2.13
CA ASP A 22 -8.02 13.56 -3.38
C ASP A 22 -9.27 12.67 -3.27
N GLY A 23 -9.57 12.15 -2.07
CA GLY A 23 -10.74 11.33 -1.77
C GLY A 23 -10.57 9.84 -2.08
N ARG A 24 -9.41 9.39 -2.60
CA ARG A 24 -9.18 7.97 -2.86
C ARG A 24 -8.89 7.20 -1.57
N ASP A 25 -9.57 6.08 -1.38
CA ASP A 25 -9.27 5.14 -0.31
C ASP A 25 -8.11 4.21 -0.69
N MET A 26 -7.12 4.14 0.18
CA MET A 26 -5.90 3.39 0.01
C MET A 26 -5.57 2.62 1.29
N THR A 27 -4.88 1.50 1.15
CA THR A 27 -4.29 0.75 2.26
C THR A 27 -2.79 0.80 2.11
N PHE A 28 -2.12 1.40 3.09
CA PHE A 28 -0.67 1.32 3.21
C PHE A 28 -0.28 -0.02 3.84
N VAL A 29 0.56 -0.79 3.15
CA VAL A 29 1.05 -2.08 3.63
C VAL A 29 2.56 -2.00 3.79
N THR A 30 3.07 -2.29 4.99
CA THR A 30 4.50 -2.38 5.28
C THR A 30 4.88 -3.78 5.76
N CYS A 31 6.00 -4.31 5.28
CA CYS A 31 6.54 -5.59 5.69
C CYS A 31 7.69 -5.39 6.67
N HIS A 32 7.62 -6.03 7.84
CA HIS A 32 8.67 -5.97 8.86
C HIS A 32 9.85 -6.91 8.60
N VAL A 33 9.79 -7.73 7.54
CA VAL A 33 10.86 -8.69 7.20
C VAL A 33 11.85 -8.12 6.19
N CYS A 34 11.35 -7.50 5.11
CA CYS A 34 12.19 -6.92 4.06
C CYS A 34 12.06 -5.39 3.96
N GLU A 35 11.33 -4.78 4.90
CA GLU A 35 11.12 -3.33 5.01
C GLU A 35 10.48 -2.68 3.77
N SER A 36 9.93 -3.49 2.87
CA SER A 36 9.22 -3.00 1.70
C SER A 36 7.86 -2.44 2.11
N ASN A 37 7.44 -1.38 1.43
CA ASN A 37 6.09 -0.86 1.51
C ASN A 37 5.41 -0.81 0.15
N VAL A 38 4.09 -0.86 0.16
CA VAL A 38 3.23 -0.76 -1.02
C VAL A 38 1.91 -0.09 -0.66
N TRP A 39 1.33 0.63 -1.60
CA TRP A 39 -0.01 1.19 -1.48
C TRP A 39 -0.97 0.32 -2.27
N VAL A 40 -2.15 0.05 -1.71
CA VAL A 40 -3.16 -0.80 -2.34
C VAL A 40 -4.47 -0.03 -2.39
N ASP A 41 -5.08 0.12 -3.55
CA ASP A 41 -6.38 0.79 -3.67
C ASP A 41 -7.55 -0.13 -3.29
N ALA A 42 -8.77 0.41 -3.32
CA ALA A 42 -9.99 -0.33 -3.02
C ALA A 42 -10.24 -1.54 -3.94
N ASP A 43 -9.74 -1.49 -5.19
CA ASP A 43 -9.81 -2.57 -6.16
C ASP A 43 -8.68 -3.61 -5.99
N GLY A 44 -7.75 -3.37 -5.05
CA GLY A 44 -6.61 -4.24 -4.77
C GLY A 44 -5.40 -3.99 -5.67
N ALA A 45 -5.42 -2.95 -6.52
CA ALA A 45 -4.30 -2.61 -7.37
C ALA A 45 -3.16 -2.01 -6.54
N ARG A 46 -1.92 -2.32 -6.91
CA ARG A 46 -0.72 -1.90 -6.18
C ARG A 46 -0.10 -0.68 -6.82
N TRP A 47 0.19 0.30 -5.99
CA TRP A 47 0.75 1.58 -6.39
C TRP A 47 2.14 1.76 -5.77
N THR A 48 3.06 2.26 -6.59
CA THR A 48 4.31 2.82 -6.07
C THR A 48 4.07 4.18 -5.44
N LYS A 49 5.01 4.61 -4.59
CA LYS A 49 4.98 5.96 -4.01
C LYS A 49 4.93 7.05 -5.09
N ASP A 50 5.66 6.87 -6.18
CA ASP A 50 5.69 7.84 -7.29
C ASP A 50 4.35 7.92 -8.02
N GLN A 51 3.67 6.79 -8.27
CA GLN A 51 2.33 6.77 -8.86
C GLN A 51 1.31 7.46 -7.95
N LEU A 52 1.40 7.22 -6.63
CA LEU A 52 0.54 7.84 -5.64
C LEU A 52 0.65 9.37 -5.68
N PHE A 53 1.89 9.88 -5.64
CA PHE A 53 2.16 11.32 -5.66
C PHE A 53 1.88 11.97 -7.02
N ALA A 54 2.10 11.27 -8.13
CA ALA A 54 1.74 11.76 -9.45
C ALA A 54 0.21 11.96 -9.57
N ALA A 55 -0.58 11.06 -8.99
CA ALA A 55 -2.04 11.17 -9.01
C ALA A 55 -2.58 12.23 -8.04
N ALA A 56 -1.97 12.43 -6.88
CA ALA A 56 -2.42 13.42 -5.88
C ALA A 56 -2.13 14.89 -6.25
N ARG A 57 -1.40 15.15 -7.35
CA ARG A 57 -1.06 16.50 -7.82
C ARG A 57 -2.07 17.08 -8.84
N LYS A 58 -3.11 16.32 -9.20
CA LYS A 58 -4.23 16.77 -10.04
C LYS A 58 -5.42 17.17 -9.18
#